data_AF-A0A358B407-F1
#
_entry.id   AF-A0A358B407-F1
#
_cell.length_a   1.000
_cell.length_b   1.000
_cell.length_c   1.000
_cell.angle_alpha   90.00
_cell.angle_beta   90.00
_cell.angle_gamma   90.00
#
_symmetry.space_group_name_H-M   'P 1'
#
loop_
_entity.id
_entity.type
_entity.pdbx_description
1 polymer ?
#
loop_
_entity_poly.entity_id
_entity_poly.type
_entity_poly.pdbx_seq_one_letter_code
_entity_poly.pdbx_strand_id
1 'polypeptide(L)'
;MKFFHVLTLSAALAVPMAPMAFAADTPVESVKVEADVTSIANEKAAKFWGNLSTDLQAAILARVQDRIADKGSRITVDIDEVSLANSFETSMGLEDSILMGRVNVSSDDNSKFDVYEMTVSVETARQYLPEGYVMSDDRFTDSPEHYAAMIAAFADNVVAKLK
;
A
#
# COMPACT_ATOMS: atom_id res chain seq x y z
N MET A 1 -2.90 -53.01 59.29
CA MET A 1 -3.17 -51.65 58.77
C MET A 1 -2.11 -51.32 57.73
N LYS A 2 -2.54 -50.89 56.52
CA LYS A 2 -1.91 -49.80 55.71
C LYS A 2 -0.52 -50.09 55.08
N PHE A 3 -0.21 -49.89 53.79
CA PHE A 3 -0.84 -49.17 52.68
C PHE A 3 -0.40 -49.74 51.31
N PHE A 4 -1.33 -49.75 50.35
CA PHE A 4 -1.10 -49.93 48.91
C PHE A 4 -0.26 -48.78 48.33
N HIS A 5 0.74 -49.09 47.49
CA HIS A 5 1.42 -48.12 46.64
C HIS A 5 1.00 -48.32 45.19
N VAL A 6 0.22 -47.37 44.68
CA VAL A 6 -0.22 -47.26 43.29
C VAL A 6 0.92 -46.61 42.50
N LEU A 7 1.44 -47.32 41.50
CA LEU A 7 2.40 -46.80 40.51
C LEU A 7 1.62 -46.06 39.42
N THR A 8 1.65 -44.73 39.46
CA THR A 8 1.14 -43.83 38.42
C THR A 8 2.17 -43.70 37.30
N LEU A 9 1.91 -44.33 36.16
CA LEU A 9 2.71 -44.17 34.94
C LEU A 9 2.26 -42.87 34.23
N SER A 10 3.05 -41.80 34.38
CA SER A 10 2.81 -40.54 33.67
C SER A 10 3.22 -40.68 32.20
N ALA A 11 2.24 -40.70 31.30
CA ALA A 11 2.48 -40.62 29.86
C ALA A 11 2.92 -39.19 29.50
N ALA A 12 4.20 -39.00 29.20
CA ALA A 12 4.73 -37.76 28.67
C ALA A 12 4.22 -37.56 27.23
N LEU A 13 3.26 -36.65 27.05
CA LEU A 13 2.83 -36.16 25.75
C LEU A 13 3.95 -35.29 25.16
N ALA A 14 4.79 -35.88 24.30
CA ALA A 14 5.67 -35.12 23.43
C ALA A 14 4.80 -34.43 22.37
N VAL A 15 4.53 -33.14 22.56
CA VAL A 15 3.88 -32.30 21.54
C VAL A 15 4.92 -32.06 20.45
N PRO A 16 4.76 -32.57 19.23
CA PRO A 16 5.63 -32.17 18.13
C PRO A 16 5.39 -30.69 17.88
N MET A 17 6.40 -29.86 18.11
CA MET A 17 6.41 -28.49 17.61
C MET A 17 6.48 -28.56 16.09
N ALA A 18 5.34 -28.58 15.43
CA ALA A 18 5.27 -28.30 14.01
C ALA A 18 5.84 -26.89 13.79
N PRO A 19 6.75 -26.69 12.81
CA PRO A 19 7.16 -25.34 12.45
C PRO A 19 5.89 -24.57 12.07
N MET A 20 5.65 -23.44 12.73
CA MET A 20 4.67 -22.48 12.25
C MET A 20 5.13 -22.08 10.85
N ALA A 21 4.38 -22.51 9.83
CA ALA A 21 4.54 -21.99 8.49
C ALA A 21 4.16 -20.51 8.56
N PHE A 22 5.17 -19.64 8.69
CA PHE A 22 5.00 -18.24 8.35
C PHE A 22 4.48 -18.21 6.91
N ALA A 23 3.32 -17.58 6.71
CA ALA A 23 2.82 -17.34 5.37
C ALA A 23 3.94 -16.68 4.56
N ALA A 24 4.48 -17.39 3.58
CA ALA A 24 5.50 -16.84 2.71
C ALA A 24 4.89 -15.62 2.01
N ASP A 25 5.52 -14.46 2.14
CA ASP A 25 5.10 -13.25 1.45
C ASP A 25 4.96 -13.52 -0.05
N THR A 26 3.87 -13.03 -0.65
CA THR A 26 3.57 -13.28 -2.07
C THR A 26 4.71 -12.76 -2.96
N PRO A 27 5.38 -13.61 -3.77
CA PRO A 27 6.44 -13.16 -4.67
C PRO A 27 5.87 -12.21 -5.73
N VAL A 28 6.67 -11.22 -6.14
CA VAL A 28 6.27 -10.21 -7.14
C VAL A 28 7.17 -10.32 -8.37
N GLU A 29 6.55 -10.48 -9.54
CA GLU A 29 7.24 -10.58 -10.83
C GLU A 29 7.45 -9.20 -11.46
N SER A 30 6.39 -8.39 -11.50
CA SER A 30 6.44 -7.06 -12.11
C SER A 30 5.42 -6.11 -11.50
N VAL A 31 5.75 -4.82 -11.60
CA VAL A 31 4.88 -3.71 -11.24
C VAL A 31 4.85 -2.75 -12.43
N LYS A 32 3.66 -2.46 -12.93
CA LYS A 32 3.42 -1.49 -13.99
C LYS A 32 2.42 -0.46 -13.48
N VAL A 33 2.71 0.81 -13.70
CA VAL A 33 1.78 1.89 -13.41
C VAL A 33 1.53 2.67 -14.70
N GLU A 34 0.27 2.88 -15.03
CA GLU A 34 -0.18 3.63 -16.19
C GLU A 34 -1.07 4.77 -15.73
N ALA A 35 -0.92 5.91 -16.37
CA ALA A 35 -1.76 7.05 -16.15
C ALA A 35 -1.98 7.74 -17.50
N ASP A 36 -3.21 8.16 -17.79
CA ASP A 36 -3.53 9.00 -18.94
C ASP A 36 -3.73 10.48 -18.60
N VAL A 37 -3.45 11.38 -19.55
CA VAL A 37 -3.57 12.84 -19.35
C VAL A 37 -4.99 13.26 -18.89
N THR A 38 -5.99 12.43 -19.20
CA THR A 38 -7.37 12.60 -18.78
C THR A 38 -7.58 12.38 -17.28
N SER A 39 -6.64 11.73 -16.60
CA SER A 39 -6.68 11.48 -15.15
C SER A 39 -6.27 12.71 -14.33
N ILE A 40 -5.78 13.78 -14.96
CA ILE A 40 -5.39 15.03 -14.27
C ILE A 40 -6.64 15.86 -13.98
N ALA A 41 -7.01 16.01 -12.70
CA ALA A 41 -8.18 16.75 -12.30
C ALA A 41 -7.95 18.27 -12.16
N ASN A 42 -6.73 18.71 -11.86
CA ASN A 42 -6.40 20.12 -11.65
C ASN A 42 -4.99 20.52 -12.12
N GLU A 43 -4.76 21.83 -12.24
CA GLU A 43 -3.48 22.39 -12.69
C GLU A 43 -2.30 21.98 -11.80
N LYS A 44 -2.52 21.82 -10.50
CA LYS A 44 -1.48 21.44 -9.55
C LYS A 44 -1.02 19.99 -9.78
N ALA A 45 -1.95 19.06 -9.99
CA ALA A 45 -1.63 17.69 -10.36
C ALA A 45 -0.90 17.61 -11.72
N ALA A 46 -1.21 18.52 -12.66
CA ALA A 46 -0.52 18.59 -13.94
C ALA A 46 1.00 18.81 -13.79
N LYS A 47 1.45 19.45 -12.71
CA LYS A 47 2.89 19.66 -12.41
C LYS A 47 3.62 18.34 -12.12
N PHE A 48 2.93 17.35 -11.53
CA PHE A 48 3.52 16.06 -11.14
C PHE A 48 3.22 14.94 -12.15
N TRP A 49 2.30 15.22 -13.09
CA TRP A 49 1.86 14.30 -14.12
C TRP A 49 2.99 13.49 -14.77
N GLY A 50 4.04 14.17 -15.22
CA GLY A 50 5.12 13.55 -15.98
C GLY A 50 5.89 12.47 -15.22
N ASN A 51 5.85 12.49 -13.88
CA ASN A 51 6.54 11.52 -13.04
C ASN A 51 5.58 10.59 -12.29
N LEU A 52 4.26 10.84 -12.31
CA LEU A 52 3.27 10.13 -11.50
C LEU A 52 3.41 8.60 -11.56
N SER A 53 3.40 8.04 -12.77
CA SER A 53 3.52 6.60 -12.96
C SER A 53 4.86 6.06 -12.47
N THR A 54 5.95 6.79 -12.73
CA THR A 54 7.30 6.38 -12.33
C THR A 54 7.45 6.41 -10.81
N ASP A 55 6.99 7.47 -10.17
CA ASP A 55 7.10 7.66 -8.72
C ASP A 55 6.26 6.62 -7.97
N LEU A 56 5.03 6.34 -8.42
CA LEU A 56 4.21 5.30 -7.81
C LEU A 56 4.78 3.91 -8.03
N GLN A 57 5.28 3.61 -9.23
CA GLN A 57 5.92 2.33 -9.52
C GLN A 57 7.15 2.13 -8.62
N ALA A 58 8.00 3.15 -8.50
CA ALA A 58 9.17 3.12 -7.64
C ALA A 58 8.78 2.93 -6.16
N ALA A 59 7.73 3.62 -5.70
CA ALA A 59 7.24 3.51 -4.33
C ALA A 59 6.71 2.11 -4.00
N ILE A 60 6.02 1.45 -4.94
CA ILE A 60 5.57 0.05 -4.79
C ILE A 60 6.77 -0.89 -4.81
N LEU A 61 7.67 -0.75 -5.79
CA LEU A 61 8.87 -1.60 -5.92
C LEU A 61 9.76 -1.54 -4.68
N ALA A 62 9.96 -0.36 -4.11
CA ALA A 62 10.74 -0.19 -2.88
C ALA A 62 10.20 -1.00 -1.70
N ARG A 63 8.87 -1.22 -1.65
CA ARG A 63 8.19 -1.96 -0.58
C ARG A 63 8.14 -3.47 -0.81
N VAL A 64 8.43 -3.92 -2.03
CA VAL A 64 8.41 -5.35 -2.40
C VAL A 64 9.77 -5.87 -2.84
N GLN A 65 10.82 -5.06 -2.71
CA GLN A 65 12.17 -5.36 -3.19
C GLN A 65 12.75 -6.69 -2.67
N ASP A 66 12.33 -7.11 -1.47
CA ASP A 66 12.77 -8.32 -0.78
C ASP A 66 12.07 -9.60 -1.28
N ARG A 67 11.00 -9.45 -2.06
CA ARG A 67 10.20 -10.55 -2.63
C ARG A 67 10.05 -10.48 -4.15
N ILE A 68 10.90 -9.70 -4.82
CA ILE A 68 11.00 -9.73 -6.29
C ILE A 68 11.55 -11.08 -6.72
N ALA A 69 10.84 -11.73 -7.65
CA ALA A 69 11.22 -13.05 -8.17
C ALA A 69 10.91 -13.15 -9.68
N ASP A 70 11.56 -14.08 -10.38
CA ASP A 70 11.33 -14.32 -11.81
C ASP A 70 9.90 -14.76 -12.14
N LYS A 71 9.16 -15.26 -11.13
CA LYS A 71 7.76 -15.66 -11.22
C LYS A 71 7.02 -15.25 -9.96
N GLY A 72 5.81 -14.75 -10.12
CA GLY A 72 4.98 -14.31 -9.01
C GLY A 72 3.78 -13.50 -9.46
N SER A 73 3.30 -12.65 -8.57
CA SER A 73 2.22 -11.71 -8.86
C SER A 73 2.71 -10.57 -9.74
N ARG A 74 1.95 -10.25 -10.77
CA ARG A 74 2.07 -9.05 -11.59
C ARG A 74 1.04 -8.03 -11.15
N ILE A 75 1.50 -6.82 -10.87
CA ILE A 75 0.69 -5.72 -10.37
C ILE A 75 0.61 -4.68 -11.49
N THR A 76 -0.60 -4.37 -11.92
CA THR A 76 -0.87 -3.24 -12.83
C THR A 76 -1.74 -2.23 -12.09
N VAL A 77 -1.35 -0.97 -12.13
CA VAL A 77 -2.11 0.14 -11.56
C VAL A 77 -2.48 1.10 -12.68
N ASP A 78 -3.76 1.27 -12.94
CA ASP A 78 -4.29 2.25 -13.87
C ASP A 78 -4.82 3.44 -13.07
N ILE A 79 -4.22 4.62 -13.26
CA ILE A 79 -4.63 5.83 -12.54
C ILE A 79 -5.84 6.45 -13.25
N ASP A 80 -6.94 6.54 -12.51
CA ASP A 80 -8.19 7.13 -12.97
C ASP A 80 -8.25 8.63 -12.68
N GLU A 81 -7.74 9.07 -11.53
CA GLU A 81 -7.79 10.47 -11.14
C GLU A 81 -6.64 10.88 -10.21
N VAL A 82 -6.08 12.06 -10.43
CA VAL A 82 -5.14 12.73 -9.53
C VAL A 82 -5.53 14.20 -9.38
N SER A 83 -5.71 14.62 -8.14
CA SER A 83 -5.99 15.99 -7.73
C SER A 83 -5.07 16.40 -6.58
N LEU A 84 -4.54 17.61 -6.63
CA LEU A 84 -3.76 18.21 -5.54
C LEU A 84 -4.36 19.54 -5.10
N ALA A 85 -5.23 19.51 -4.09
CA ALA A 85 -5.70 20.70 -3.40
C ALA A 85 -4.66 21.24 -2.40
N ASN A 86 -4.63 22.56 -2.21
CA ASN A 86 -3.84 23.16 -1.13
C ASN A 86 -4.57 23.10 0.21
N SER A 87 -3.85 23.35 1.31
CA SER A 87 -4.39 23.31 2.67
C SER A 87 -5.60 24.24 2.88
N PHE A 88 -5.65 25.38 2.18
CA PHE A 88 -6.77 26.32 2.28
C PHE A 88 -8.02 25.81 1.57
N GLU A 89 -7.90 25.33 0.34
CA GLU A 89 -9.02 24.75 -0.42
C GLU A 89 -9.62 23.55 0.30
N THR A 90 -8.78 22.67 0.83
CA THR A 90 -9.22 21.53 1.65
C THR A 90 -9.87 21.99 2.95
N SER A 91 -9.29 22.96 3.67
CA SER A 91 -9.89 23.48 4.91
C SER A 91 -11.25 24.17 4.70
N MET A 92 -11.48 24.71 3.50
CA MET A 92 -12.75 25.35 3.13
C MET A 92 -13.73 24.38 2.45
N GLY A 93 -13.34 23.11 2.27
CA GLY A 93 -14.14 22.11 1.56
C GLY A 93 -14.37 22.44 0.09
N LEU A 94 -13.49 23.22 -0.51
CA LEU A 94 -13.57 23.65 -1.91
C LEU A 94 -12.98 22.60 -2.84
N GLU A 95 -11.93 21.90 -2.40
CA GLU A 95 -11.25 20.88 -3.18
C GLU A 95 -10.44 19.93 -2.29
N ASP A 96 -10.35 18.66 -2.69
CA ASP A 96 -9.61 17.63 -1.99
C ASP A 96 -8.40 17.16 -2.82
N SER A 97 -7.31 16.83 -2.12
CA SER A 97 -6.20 16.09 -2.69
C SER A 97 -6.55 14.61 -2.70
N ILE A 98 -6.68 14.03 -3.89
CA ILE A 98 -7.04 12.63 -4.10
C ILE A 98 -6.17 11.97 -5.17
N LEU A 99 -5.86 10.70 -4.96
CA LEU A 99 -5.25 9.81 -5.94
C LEU A 99 -6.11 8.55 -6.02
N MET A 100 -6.72 8.33 -7.19
CA MET A 100 -7.60 7.21 -7.47
C MET A 100 -7.05 6.38 -8.62
N GLY A 101 -7.13 5.06 -8.48
CA GLY A 101 -6.80 4.15 -9.56
C GLY A 101 -7.31 2.75 -9.32
N ARG A 102 -7.38 1.99 -10.40
CA ARG A 102 -7.68 0.57 -10.40
C ARG A 102 -6.38 -0.23 -10.25
N VAL A 103 -6.36 -1.16 -9.32
CA VAL A 103 -5.26 -2.10 -9.12
C VAL A 103 -5.69 -3.47 -9.59
N ASN A 104 -4.89 -4.07 -10.46
CA ASN A 104 -5.02 -5.43 -10.93
C ASN A 104 -3.82 -6.24 -10.45
N VAL A 105 -4.08 -7.34 -9.76
CA VAL A 105 -3.08 -8.33 -9.35
C VAL A 105 -3.39 -9.62 -10.07
N SER A 106 -2.43 -10.15 -10.83
CA SER A 106 -2.57 -11.41 -11.57
C SER A 106 -1.32 -12.28 -11.42
N SER A 107 -1.40 -13.56 -11.78
CA SER A 107 -0.29 -14.53 -11.74
C SER A 107 -0.45 -15.54 -12.88
N ASP A 108 0.65 -16.12 -13.37
CA ASP A 108 0.61 -17.09 -14.48
C ASP A 108 -0.19 -18.36 -14.18
N ASP A 109 -0.19 -18.78 -12.93
CA ASP A 109 -0.92 -19.96 -12.46
C ASP A 109 -2.37 -19.63 -12.03
N ASN A 110 -2.79 -18.36 -12.16
CA ASN A 110 -4.05 -17.84 -11.66
C ASN A 110 -4.30 -18.09 -10.16
N SER A 111 -3.24 -18.37 -9.39
CA SER A 111 -3.34 -18.56 -7.93
C SER A 111 -3.67 -17.26 -7.19
N LYS A 112 -3.30 -16.13 -7.82
CA LYS A 112 -3.60 -14.77 -7.40
C LYS A 112 -4.28 -14.04 -8.55
N PHE A 113 -5.53 -13.63 -8.31
CA PHE A 113 -6.29 -12.74 -9.18
C PHE A 113 -7.15 -11.83 -8.31
N ASP A 114 -6.89 -10.53 -8.35
CA ASP A 114 -7.67 -9.53 -7.64
C ASP A 114 -7.74 -8.24 -8.46
N VAL A 115 -8.91 -7.60 -8.46
CA VAL A 115 -9.14 -6.32 -9.13
C VAL A 115 -9.96 -5.45 -8.20
N TYR A 116 -9.41 -4.29 -7.84
CA TYR A 116 -10.08 -3.36 -6.94
C TYR A 116 -9.76 -1.92 -7.31
N GLU A 117 -10.71 -1.04 -7.05
CA GLU A 117 -10.49 0.41 -7.09
C GLU A 117 -9.94 0.87 -5.74
N MET A 118 -9.03 1.82 -5.78
CA MET A 118 -8.40 2.38 -4.60
C MET A 118 -8.34 3.89 -4.71
N THR A 119 -8.80 4.55 -3.64
CA THR A 119 -8.73 6.00 -3.50
C THR A 119 -7.96 6.32 -2.24
N VAL A 120 -6.97 7.19 -2.37
CA VAL A 120 -6.21 7.78 -1.28
C VAL A 120 -6.48 9.27 -1.27
N SER A 121 -6.69 9.84 -0.09
CA SER A 121 -6.72 11.29 0.08
C SER A 121 -5.55 11.73 0.93
N VAL A 122 -5.23 13.02 0.89
CA VAL A 122 -4.20 13.56 1.80
C VAL A 122 -4.54 13.30 3.27
N GLU A 123 -5.83 13.26 3.61
CA GLU A 123 -6.34 13.02 4.95
C GLU A 123 -6.02 11.59 5.44
N THR A 124 -6.12 10.59 4.56
CA THR A 124 -5.73 9.21 4.88
C THR A 124 -4.23 9.00 4.78
N ALA A 125 -3.53 9.86 4.04
CA ALA A 125 -2.08 9.84 3.89
C ALA A 125 -1.32 10.62 4.99
N ARG A 126 -2.01 11.21 5.98
CA ARG A 126 -1.40 12.09 7.00
C ARG A 126 -0.21 11.49 7.75
N GLN A 127 -0.22 10.18 7.98
CA GLN A 127 0.87 9.46 8.65
C GLN A 127 2.19 9.44 7.85
N TYR A 128 2.14 9.75 6.56
CA TYR A 128 3.29 9.80 5.66
C TYR A 128 3.86 11.21 5.49
N LEU A 129 3.25 12.21 6.14
CA LEU A 129 3.78 13.57 6.15
C LEU A 129 4.97 13.67 7.10
N PRO A 130 5.92 14.57 6.84
CA PRO A 130 7.06 14.80 7.72
C PRO A 130 6.64 15.12 9.17
N GLU A 131 7.45 14.72 10.15
CA GLU A 131 7.21 15.08 11.55
C GLU A 131 7.21 16.61 11.73
N GLY A 132 6.21 17.12 12.45
CA GLY A 132 6.03 18.56 12.64
C GLY A 132 5.31 19.27 11.50
N TYR A 133 4.87 18.56 10.45
CA TYR A 133 4.00 19.12 9.42
C TYR A 133 2.62 19.46 10.00
N VAL A 134 2.26 20.75 9.95
CA VAL A 134 0.98 21.23 10.47
C VAL A 134 0.14 21.69 9.28
N MET A 135 -0.85 20.88 8.91
CA MET A 135 -1.84 21.17 7.85
C MET A 135 -2.44 22.58 7.91
N SER A 136 -2.47 23.20 9.10
CA SER A 136 -3.02 24.53 9.36
C SER A 136 -2.00 25.66 9.52
N ASP A 137 -0.69 25.39 9.60
CA ASP A 137 0.37 26.41 9.83
C ASP A 137 1.13 26.78 8.54
N ASP A 138 1.05 25.91 7.54
CA ASP A 138 1.61 26.17 6.22
C ASP A 138 0.70 27.11 5.44
N ARG A 139 1.12 28.37 5.36
CA ARG A 139 0.52 29.39 4.49
C ARG A 139 0.46 28.88 3.05
N PHE A 140 -0.65 28.25 2.65
CA PHE A 140 -1.00 28.02 1.25
C PHE A 140 0.09 27.32 0.40
N THR A 141 0.95 26.48 0.99
CA THR A 141 2.06 25.90 0.23
C THR A 141 1.60 24.67 -0.55
N ASP A 142 1.71 24.79 -1.88
CA ASP A 142 1.80 23.72 -2.88
C ASP A 142 2.52 22.50 -2.27
N SER A 143 1.96 21.28 -2.23
CA SER A 143 1.63 20.26 -3.26
C SER A 143 2.63 19.10 -3.41
N PRO A 144 3.97 19.24 -3.21
CA PRO A 144 4.90 18.11 -3.25
C PRO A 144 4.80 17.14 -2.06
N GLU A 145 4.65 17.64 -0.83
CA GLU A 145 4.57 16.81 0.37
C GLU A 145 3.26 16.02 0.40
N HIS A 146 2.15 16.66 0.01
CA HIS A 146 0.85 16.00 -0.17
C HIS A 146 0.94 14.92 -1.25
N TYR A 147 1.56 15.24 -2.39
CA TYR A 147 1.80 14.29 -3.46
C TYR A 147 2.60 13.08 -2.97
N ALA A 148 3.76 13.30 -2.35
CA ALA A 148 4.63 12.24 -1.85
C ALA A 148 3.92 11.37 -0.80
N ALA A 149 3.16 11.98 0.12
CA ALA A 149 2.37 11.26 1.11
C ALA A 149 1.30 10.38 0.46
N MET A 150 0.57 10.88 -0.54
CA MET A 150 -0.44 10.10 -1.24
C MET A 150 0.18 8.95 -2.05
N ILE A 151 1.33 9.16 -2.69
CA ILE A 151 2.08 8.09 -3.37
C ILE A 151 2.50 6.99 -2.39
N ALA A 152 3.06 7.39 -1.24
CA ALA A 152 3.46 6.45 -0.19
C ALA A 152 2.26 5.65 0.35
N ALA A 153 1.16 6.32 0.66
CA ALA A 153 -0.06 5.70 1.13
C ALA A 153 -0.65 4.74 0.10
N PHE A 154 -0.71 5.12 -1.18
CA PHE A 154 -1.21 4.26 -2.24
C PHE A 154 -0.34 3.00 -2.35
N ALA A 155 0.98 3.15 -2.38
CA ALA A 155 1.91 2.03 -2.47
C ALA A 155 1.80 1.07 -1.27
N ASP A 156 1.66 1.58 -0.04
CA ASP A 156 1.45 0.74 1.14
C ASP A 156 0.15 -0.04 1.09
N ASN A 157 -0.94 0.57 0.61
CA ASN A 157 -2.21 -0.11 0.50
C ASN A 157 -2.20 -1.21 -0.57
N VAL A 158 -1.52 -1.00 -1.71
CA VAL A 158 -1.27 -2.07 -2.70
C VAL A 158 -0.55 -3.23 -2.01
N VAL A 159 0.55 -2.94 -1.31
CA VAL A 159 1.39 -3.94 -0.67
C VAL A 159 0.69 -4.70 0.45
N ALA A 160 -0.15 -4.02 1.23
CA ALA A 160 -0.94 -4.63 2.28
C ALA A 160 -1.94 -5.67 1.73
N LYS A 161 -2.48 -5.43 0.52
CA LYS A 161 -3.43 -6.33 -0.14
C LYS A 161 -2.77 -7.50 -0.88
N LEU A 162 -1.45 -7.53 -1.00
CA LEU A 162 -0.72 -8.67 -1.58
C LEU A 162 -0.53 -9.85 -0.61
N LYS A 163 -0.81 -9.66 0.67
CA LYS A 163 -0.59 -10.67 1.72
C LYS A 163 -1.51 -11.88 1.58
#